data_AF-A0A1B9Y651-F1
#
_entry.id   AF-A0A1B9Y651-F1
#
_cell.length_a   1.000
_cell.length_b   1.000
_cell.length_c   1.000
_cell.angle_alpha   90.00
_cell.angle_beta   90.00
_cell.angle_gamma   90.00
#
_symmetry.space_group_name_H-M   'P 1'
#
loop_
_entity.id
_entity.type
_entity.pdbx_description
1 polymer ?
#
loop_
_entity_poly.entity_id
_entity_poly.type
_entity_poly.pdbx_seq_one_letter_code
_entity_poly.pdbx_strand_id
1 'polypeptide(L)' 'MKIKFALVILLIGFVVTLLGAWLKITHISFGPFNGNIVVTFGTIIQGLGALLLIIMVLTSQKIKNFLKK' A
#
# COMPACT_ATOMS: atom_id res chain seq x y z
N MET A 1 -14.04 7.62 6.16
CA MET A 1 -12.66 8.15 6.05
C MET A 1 -12.57 9.09 4.86
N LYS A 2 -11.71 10.12 4.90
CA LYS A 2 -11.38 10.91 3.70
C LYS A 2 -10.43 10.09 2.81
N ILE A 3 -10.54 10.18 1.48
CA ILE A 3 -9.63 9.53 0.51
C ILE A 3 -8.15 9.74 0.86
N LYS A 4 -7.83 10.90 1.43
CA LYS A 4 -6.50 11.27 1.93
C LYS A 4 -5.88 10.20 2.85
N PHE A 5 -6.66 9.56 3.71
CA PHE A 5 -6.14 8.55 4.64
C PHE A 5 -5.75 7.25 3.91
N ALA A 6 -6.55 6.79 2.95
CA ALA A 6 -6.21 5.62 2.15
C ALA A 6 -4.95 5.86 1.30
N LEU A 7 -4.80 7.10 0.81
CA LEU A 7 -3.61 7.55 0.06
C LEU A 7 -2.36 7.58 0.95
N VAL A 8 -2.49 8.03 2.20
CA VAL A 8 -1.39 8.01 3.18
C VAL A 8 -0.98 6.57 3.51
N ILE A 9 -1.94 5.67 3.73
CA ILE A 9 -1.66 4.24 3.99
C ILE A 9 -0.91 3.61 2.81
N LEU A 10 -1.36 3.90 1.57
CA LEU A 10 -0.69 3.41 0.36
C LEU A 10 0.74 3.94 0.24
N LEU A 11 0.97 5.23 0.53
CA LEU A 11 2.30 5.85 0.51
C LEU A 11 3.23 5.26 1.57
N ILE A 12 2.74 5.06 2.80
CA ILE A 12 3.51 4.41 3.87
C ILE A 12 3.90 3.00 3.44
N GLY A 13 2.93 2.23 2.92
CA GLY A 13 3.19 0.89 2.37
C GLY A 13 4.31 0.95 1.32
N PHE A 14 4.19 1.82 0.32
CA PHE A 14 5.18 1.98 -0.75
C PHE A 14 6.59 2.29 -0.24
N VAL A 15 6.73 3.21 0.74
CA VAL A 15 8.04 3.54 1.32
C VAL A 15 8.64 2.33 2.06
N VAL A 16 7.82 1.59 2.83
CA VAL A 16 8.28 0.37 3.50
C VAL A 16 8.70 -0.70 2.49
N THR A 17 7.96 -0.88 1.40
CA THR A 17 8.31 -1.83 0.34
C THR A 17 9.62 -1.43 -0.35
N LEU A 18 9.85 -0.14 -0.59
CA LEU A 18 11.10 0.40 -1.13
C LEU A 18 12.29 0.11 -0.22
N LEU A 19 12.16 0.36 1.09
CA LEU A 19 13.19 0.05 2.07
C LEU A 19 13.46 -1.46 2.16
N GLY A 20 12.42 -2.29 2.13
CA GLY A 20 12.56 -3.73 2.11
C GLY A 20 13.26 -4.23 0.84
N ALA A 21 12.91 -3.68 -0.32
CA ALA A 21 13.52 -4.04 -1.60
C ALA A 21 15.01 -3.65 -1.62
N TRP A 22 15.34 -2.47 -1.08
CA TRP A 22 16.73 -2.06 -0.88
C TRP A 22 17.49 -3.06 -0.01
N LEU A 23 16.97 -3.38 1.19
CA LEU A 23 17.58 -4.37 2.09
C LEU A 23 17.76 -5.74 1.42
N LYS A 24 16.80 -6.14 0.58
CA LYS A 24 16.84 -7.40 -0.16
C LYS A 24 17.95 -7.43 -1.22
N ILE A 25 18.15 -6.33 -1.96
CA ILE A 25 19.20 -6.22 -2.99
C ILE A 25 20.58 -6.11 -2.35
N THR A 26 20.70 -5.36 -1.25
CA THR A 26 21.98 -5.20 -0.55
C THR A 26 22.33 -6.38 0.37
N HIS A 27 21.44 -7.38 0.47
CA HIS A 27 21.56 -8.53 1.39
C HIS A 27 21.80 -8.12 2.86
N ILE A 28 21.36 -6.91 3.25
CA ILE A 28 21.53 -6.41 4.61
C ILE A 28 20.40 -6.99 5.46
N SER A 29 20.80 -7.61 6.57
CA SER A 29 19.88 -8.23 7.53
C SER A 29 20.10 -7.59 8.90
N PHE A 30 19.04 -7.03 9.49
CA PHE A 30 19.07 -6.50 10.86
C PHE A 30 18.35 -7.48 11.79
N GLY A 31 19.10 -8.45 12.31
CA GLY A 31 18.55 -9.52 13.15
C GLY A 31 17.47 -10.33 12.40
N PRO A 32 16.25 -10.49 12.94
CA PRO A 32 15.18 -11.21 12.26
C PRO A 32 14.59 -10.43 11.07
N PHE A 33 14.91 -9.14 10.91
CA PHE A 33 14.43 -8.34 9.78
C PHE A 33 15.33 -8.55 8.56
N ASN A 34 14.94 -9.51 7.73
CA ASN A 34 15.43 -9.70 6.36
C ASN A 34 14.59 -8.85 5.38
N GLY A 35 15.20 -8.37 4.30
CA GLY A 35 14.50 -7.71 3.19
C GLY A 35 13.22 -8.42 2.71
N ASN A 36 13.17 -9.77 2.70
CA ASN A 36 11.95 -10.50 2.39
C ASN A 36 10.79 -10.17 3.35
N ILE A 37 11.05 -10.16 4.66
CA ILE A 37 10.03 -9.88 5.68
C ILE A 37 9.56 -8.43 5.54
N VAL A 38 10.48 -7.49 5.39
CA VAL A 38 10.16 -6.06 5.25
C VAL A 38 9.35 -5.80 3.97
N VAL A 39 9.70 -6.44 2.85
CA VAL A 39 8.92 -6.36 1.61
C VAL A 39 7.52 -6.94 1.80
N THR A 40 7.38 -8.08 2.48
CA THR A 40 6.06 -8.69 2.74
C THR A 40 5.17 -7.78 3.57
N PHE A 41 5.70 -7.17 4.64
CA PHE A 41 4.92 -6.20 5.42
C PHE A 41 4.56 -4.96 4.60
N GLY A 42 5.50 -4.40 3.84
CA GLY A 42 5.27 -3.25 2.96
C GLY A 42 4.17 -3.53 1.93
N THR A 43 4.23 -4.67 1.26
CA THR A 43 3.24 -5.09 0.25
C THR A 43 1.85 -5.34 0.85
N ILE A 44 1.75 -5.90 2.06
CA ILE A 44 0.45 -6.05 2.75
C ILE A 44 -0.16 -4.67 3.03
N ILE A 45 0.61 -3.75 3.62
CA ILE A 45 0.14 -2.39 3.94
C ILE A 45 -0.26 -1.64 2.66
N GLN A 46 0.59 -1.71 1.63
CA GLN A 46 0.35 -1.07 0.34
C GLN A 46 -0.89 -1.65 -0.35
N GLY A 47 -1.06 -2.98 -0.31
CA GLY A 47 -2.22 -3.69 -0.84
C GLY A 47 -3.51 -3.27 -0.14
N LEU A 48 -3.52 -3.21 1.20
CA LEU A 48 -4.66 -2.71 1.97
C LEU A 48 -5.00 -1.25 1.64
N GLY A 49 -3.97 -0.39 1.50
CA GLY A 49 -4.16 0.99 1.08
C GLY A 49 -4.77 1.12 -0.32
N ALA A 50 -4.32 0.28 -1.27
CA ALA A 50 -4.85 0.24 -2.62
C ALA A 50 -6.32 -0.23 -2.63
N LEU A 51 -6.63 -1.29 -1.88
CA LEU A 51 -7.97 -1.86 -1.78
C LEU A 51 -8.95 -0.85 -1.17
N LEU A 52 -8.53 -0.14 -0.11
CA LEU A 52 -9.30 0.96 0.48
C LEU A 52 -9.53 2.09 -0.53
N LEU A 53 -8.51 2.50 -1.29
CA LEU A 53 -8.68 3.51 -2.33
C LEU A 53 -9.68 3.08 -3.40
N ILE A 54 -9.58 1.84 -3.88
CA ILE A 54 -10.51 1.30 -4.88
C ILE A 54 -11.94 1.33 -4.35
N ILE A 55 -12.18 0.82 -3.12
CA ILE A 55 -13.53 0.82 -2.51
C ILE A 55 -14.07 2.25 -2.37
N MET A 56 -13.25 3.20 -1.95
CA MET A 56 -13.65 4.60 -1.81
C MET A 56 -14.02 5.24 -3.14
N VAL A 57 -13.21 4.98 -4.17
CA VAL A 57 -13.42 5.48 -5.53
C VAL A 57 -14.73 4.91 -6.07
N LEU A 58 -14.93 3.59 -5.98
CA LEU A 58 -16.17 2.93 -6.44
C LEU A 58 -17.42 3.35 -5.65
N THR A 59 -17.27 3.65 -4.35
CA THR A 59 -18.39 4.10 -3.51
C THR A 59 -18.75 5.56 -3.73
N SER A 60 -17.90 6.34 -4.39
CA SER A 60 -18.18 7.75 -4.69
C SER A 60 -19.41 7.90 -5.59
N GLN A 61 -20.31 8.81 -5.22
CA GLN A 61 -21.54 9.12 -5.98
C GLN A 61 -21.27 9.42 -7.46
N LYS A 62 -20.14 10.09 -7.74
CA LYS A 62 -19.71 10.44 -9.10
C LYS A 62 -19.45 9.21 -9.96
N ILE A 63 -18.81 8.17 -9.40
CA ILE A 63 -18.51 6.92 -10.12
C ILE A 63 -19.72 6.00 -10.17
N LYS A 64 -20.56 5.96 -9.12
CA LYS A 64 -21.84 5.26 -9.18
C LYS A 64 -22.74 5.76 -10.31
N ASN A 65 -22.77 7.08 -10.53
CA ASN A 65 -23.54 7.67 -11.63
C ASN A 65 -22.90 7.43 -13.01
N PHE A 66 -21.58 7.24 -13.08
CA PHE A 66 -20.88 6.86 -14.32
C PHE A 66 -21.12 5.39 -14.69
N LEU A 67 -21.08 4.47 -13.73
CA LEU A 67 -21.29 3.03 -13.93
C LEU A 67 -22.75 2.63 -14.19
N LYS A 68 -23.72 3.47 -13.77
CA LYS A 68 -25.16 3.23 -14.01
C LYS A 68 -25.66 3.72 -15.37
N LYS A 69 -24.80 4.35 -16.16
CA LYS A 69 -25.11 4.86 -17.50
C LYS A 69 -24.66 3.84 -18.54
#